data_AF-A0A522TFN9-F1
#
_entry.id   AF-A0A522TFN9-F1
#
_cell.length_a   1.000
_cell.length_b   1.000
_cell.length_c   1.000
_cell.angle_alpha   90.00
_cell.angle_beta   90.00
_cell.angle_gamma   90.00
#
_symmetry.space_group_name_H-M   'P 1'
#
loop_
_entity.id
_entity.type
_entity.pdbx_description
1 polymer ?
#
loop_
_entity_poly.entity_id
_entity_poly.type
_entity_poly.pdbx_seq_one_letter_code
_entity_poly.pdbx_strand_id
1 'polypeptide(L)' 'MDRLRQMGSQELDAKEADLRDQLFRLRFQMSTGQSESIKKLRQMRRDIARVKGLIGERARAEAAVAQGDKQ' A
#
# COMPACT_ATOMS: atom_id res chain seq x y z
N MET A 1 0.10 13.30 -3.74
CA MET A 1 -0.67 12.36 -2.90
C MET A 1 -1.97 11.94 -3.59
N ASP A 2 -2.45 12.71 -4.56
CA ASP A 2 -3.74 12.51 -5.28
C ASP A 2 -3.83 11.29 -6.19
N ARG A 3 -2.71 10.83 -6.76
CA ARG A 3 -2.73 9.65 -7.65
C ARG A 3 -3.24 8.39 -6.98
N LEU A 4 -2.97 8.19 -5.69
CA LEU A 4 -3.44 7.01 -4.95
C LEU A 4 -4.95 7.08 -4.64
N ARG A 5 -5.53 8.28 -4.50
CA ARG A 5 -6.97 8.44 -4.28
C ARG A 5 -7.80 8.26 -5.56
N GLN A 6 -7.19 8.44 -6.74
CA GLN A 6 -7.85 8.23 -8.04
C GLN A 6 -7.81 6.77 -8.50
N MET A 7 -6.84 5.99 -8.04
CA MET A 7 -6.70 4.56 -8.39
C MET A 7 -7.87 3.75 -7.84
N GLY A 8 -8.42 2.81 -8.61
CA GLY A 8 -9.49 1.90 -8.18
C GLY A 8 -9.04 0.97 -7.03
N SER A 9 -9.99 0.33 -6.33
CA SER A 9 -9.69 -0.60 -5.23
C SER A 9 -8.73 -1.70 -5.66
N GLN A 10 -9.01 -2.33 -6.81
CA GLN A 10 -8.15 -3.36 -7.41
C GLN A 10 -6.76 -2.84 -7.81
N GLU A 11 -6.68 -1.58 -8.24
CA GLU A 11 -5.41 -0.97 -8.65
C GLU A 11 -4.53 -0.65 -7.43
N LEU A 12 -5.15 -0.33 -6.29
CA LEU A 12 -4.45 -0.20 -5.01
C LEU A 12 -3.91 -1.55 -4.52
N ASP A 13 -4.69 -2.63 -4.65
CA ASP A 13 -4.22 -4.00 -4.34
C ASP A 13 -3.06 -4.42 -5.25
N ALA A 14 -3.16 -4.18 -6.55
CA ALA A 14 -2.09 -4.46 -7.50
C ALA A 14 -0.80 -3.69 -7.14
N LYS A 15 -0.94 -2.44 -6.73
CA LYS A 15 0.18 -1.60 -6.30
C LYS A 15 0.77 -2.04 -4.96
N GLU A 16 -0.04 -2.55 -4.03
CA GLU A 16 0.46 -3.17 -2.81
C GLU A 16 1.32 -4.40 -3.14
N ALA A 17 0.83 -5.26 -4.02
CA ALA A 17 1.53 -6.48 -4.43
C ALA A 17 2.88 -6.15 -5.09
N ASP A 18 2.92 -5.18 -6.01
CA ASP A 18 4.15 -4.71 -6.65
C ASP A 18 5.15 -4.13 -5.64
N LEU A 19 4.70 -3.24 -4.74
CA LEU A 19 5.57 -2.67 -3.69
C LEU A 19 6.12 -3.76 -2.76
N ARG A 20 5.35 -4.82 -2.52
CA ARG A 20 5.76 -5.95 -1.69
C ARG A 20 6.80 -6.83 -2.39
N ASP A 21 6.70 -7.04 -3.70
CA ASP A 21 7.71 -7.74 -4.50
C ASP A 21 9.02 -6.94 -4.52
N GLN A 22 8.93 -5.63 -4.76
CA GLN A 22 10.08 -4.73 -4.71
C GLN A 22 10.74 -4.74 -3.32
N LEU A 23 9.94 -4.77 -2.24
CA LEU A 23 10.44 -4.90 -0.87
C LEU A 23 11.19 -6.22 -0.65
N PHE A 24 10.70 -7.32 -1.23
CA PHE A 24 11.34 -8.63 -1.14
C PHE A 24 12.71 -8.63 -1.85
N ARG A 25 12.78 -8.06 -3.05
CA ARG A 25 14.03 -7.86 -3.79
C ARG A 25 15.02 -6.99 -3.02
N LEU A 26 14.56 -5.90 -2.41
CA LEU A 26 15.39 -5.02 -1.58
C LEU A 26 15.86 -5.69 -0.29
N ARG A 27 15.04 -6.55 0.32
CA ARG A 27 15.47 -7.38 1.46
C ARG A 27 16.57 -8.34 1.04
N PHE A 28 16.43 -8.96 -0.13
CA PHE A 28 17.44 -9.85 -0.68
C PHE A 28 18.76 -9.11 -0.95
N GLN A 29 18.71 -7.93 -1.58
CA GLN A 29 19.88 -7.07 -1.79
C GLN A 29 20.50 -6.54 -0.49
N MET A 30 19.68 -6.32 0.56
CA MET A 30 20.21 -5.96 1.88
C MET A 30 20.92 -7.10 2.58
N SER A 31 20.54 -8.35 2.32
CA SER A 31 21.29 -9.51 2.81
C SER A 31 22.73 -9.50 2.29
N THR A 32 22.99 -8.83 1.17
CA THR A 32 24.33 -8.65 0.58
C THR A 32 25.14 -7.52 1.22
N GLY A 33 24.62 -6.85 2.28
CA GLY A 33 25.38 -5.87 3.08
C GLY A 33 25.34 -4.42 2.59
N GLN A 34 24.48 -4.08 1.63
CA GLN A 34 24.37 -2.72 1.08
C GLN A 34 23.51 -1.81 1.98
N SER A 35 24.16 -0.87 2.69
CA SER A 35 23.54 0.05 3.65
C SER A 35 22.53 1.04 3.02
N GLU A 36 22.76 1.47 1.78
CA GLU A 36 21.87 2.40 1.06
C GLU A 36 20.43 1.86 0.90
N SER A 37 20.30 0.54 0.85
CA SER A 37 19.02 -0.16 0.72
C SER A 37 18.15 -0.10 1.98
N ILE A 38 18.71 0.21 3.16
CA ILE A 38 17.96 0.33 4.43
C ILE A 38 17.00 1.53 4.39
N LYS A 39 17.47 2.68 3.89
CA LYS A 39 16.62 3.89 3.79
C LYS A 39 15.47 3.67 2.82
N LYS A 40 15.74 3.06 1.67
CA LYS A 40 14.72 2.69 0.67
C LYS A 40 13.71 1.69 1.24
N LEU A 41 14.16 0.68 2.00
CA LEU A 41 13.25 -0.27 2.65
C LEU A 41 12.29 0.41 3.63
N ARG A 42 12.78 1.33 4.47
CA ARG A 42 11.92 2.08 5.40
C ARG A 42 10.91 2.95 4.65
N GLN A 43 11.30 3.56 3.53
CA GLN A 43 10.39 4.32 2.68
C GLN A 43 9.31 3.42 2.08
N MET A 44 9.69 2.30 1.47
CA MET A 44 8.76 1.37 0.84
C MET A 44 7.73 0.81 1.83
N ARG A 45 8.15 0.48 3.06
CA ARG A 45 7.22 0.06 4.13
C ARG A 45 6.18 1.13 4.46
N ARG A 46 6.56 2.40 4.46
CA ARG A 46 5.62 3.52 4.69
C ARG A 46 4.64 3.66 3.53
N ASP A 47 5.10 3.48 2.30
CA ASP A 47 4.22 3.55 1.13
C ASP A 47 3.21 2.40 1.09
N ILE A 48 3.62 1.17 1.45
CA ILE A 48 2.68 0.04 1.64
C ILE A 48 1.64 0.36 2.73
N ALA A 49 2.07 0.92 3.87
CA ALA A 49 1.15 1.28 4.94
C ALA A 49 0.13 2.36 4.51
N ARG A 50 0.55 3.33 3.69
CA ARG A 50 -0.37 4.34 3.13
C ARG A 50 -1.39 3.72 2.18
N VAL A 51 -0.94 2.83 1.28
CA VAL A 51 -1.84 2.11 0.36
C VAL A 51 -2.87 1.31 1.14
N LYS A 52 -2.44 0.52 2.14
CA LYS A 52 -3.36 -0.23 3.00
C LYS A 52 -4.33 0.66 3.76
N GLY A 53 -3.86 1.81 4.25
CA GLY A 53 -4.71 2.80 4.90
C GLY A 53 -5.84 3.29 4.00
N LEU A 54 -5.53 3.60 2.74
CA LEU A 54 -6.51 4.03 1.74
C LEU A 54 -7.49 2.92 1.35
N ILE A 55 -7.02 1.68 1.20
CA ILE A 55 -7.89 0.51 0.96
C ILE A 55 -8.87 0.35 2.12
N GLY A 56 -8.39 0.41 3.37
CA GLY A 56 -9.24 0.31 4.55
C GLY A 56 -10.18 1.50 4.73
N GLU A 57 -9.76 2.72 4.39
CA GLU A 57 -10.60 3.92 4.39
C GLU A 57 -11.74 3.79 3.38
N ARG A 58 -11.46 3.27 2.17
CA ARG A 58 -12.48 2.97 1.16
C ARG A 58 -13.41 1.85 1.58
N ALA A 59 -12.90 0.74 2.09
CA ALA A 59 -13.72 -0.36 2.56
C ALA A 59 -14.67 0.09 3.69
N ARG A 60 -14.22 0.97 4.58
CA ARG A 60 -15.07 1.60 5.61
C ARG A 60 -16.08 2.57 5.03
N ALA A 61 -15.71 3.35 4.00
CA ALA A 61 -16.64 4.23 3.30
C ALA A 61 -17.72 3.43 2.56
N GLU A 62 -17.37 2.35 1.85
CA GLU A 62 -18.31 1.43 1.21
C GLU A 62 -19.23 0.76 2.24
N ALA A 63 -18.67 0.31 3.38
CA ALA A 63 -19.46 -0.24 4.47
C ALA A 63 -20.42 0.78 5.11
N ALA A 64 -20.01 2.06 5.21
CA ALA A 64 -20.87 3.13 5.71
C ALA A 64 -22.02 3.47 4.74
N VAL A 65 -21.78 3.42 3.43
CA VAL A 65 -22.83 3.63 2.41
C VAL A 65 -23.86 2.50 2.44
N ALA A 66 -23.43 1.24 2.60
CA ALA A 66 -24.33 0.09 2.70
C ALA A 66 -25.21 0.08 3.97
N GLN A 67 -24.84 0.84 5.01
CA GLN A 67 -25.60 0.94 6.26
C GLN A 67 -26.72 2.00 6.21
N GLY A 68 -26.75 2.85 5.17
CA GLY A 68 -27.77 3.90 5.00
C GLY A 68 -29.06 3.46 4.30
N ASP A 69 -29.11 2.29 3.68
CA ASP A 69 -30.26 1.83 2.86
C ASP A 69 -31.29 0.99 3.64
N LYS A 70 -31.23 1.00 4.98
CA LYS A 70 -32.13 0.21 5.85
C LYS A 70 -33.12 1.03 6.68
N GLN A 71 -33.39 2.28 6.32
CA GLN A 71 -34.38 3.10 7.03
C GLN A 71 -35.69 3.24 6.27
#